data_AF-A0A7G9QYM2-F1
#
_entry.id   AF-A0A7G9QYM2-F1
#
_cell.length_a   1.000
_cell.length_b   1.000
_cell.length_c   1.000
_cell.angle_alpha   90.00
_cell.angle_beta   90.00
_cell.angle_gamma   90.00
#
_symmetry.space_group_name_H-M   'P 1'
#
loop_
_entity.id
_entity.type
_entity.pdbx_description
1 polymer ?
#
loop_
_entity_poly.entity_id
_entity_poly.type
_entity_poly.pdbx_seq_one_letter_code
_entity_poly.pdbx_strand_id
1 'polypeptide(L)'
;MELETTSALIAAGAGLGGAFVGGLMTIFATTMQQRSERKSELDRERRADQARKARATEDRAREAAESCDVIFAGVYDHLRNKPQDADAAWFYHVIGDSMQQASSECVFLPSDLRQRVEEARSILREGPSLAQEHYAASEISAAHVAYEHVHDALAAWSKDLPLPPRSEIACEYVLAAERSISNFNDMYEASLGQELDIERREWRARNAEALREIGGRTALDDEQPPRG
;
A
#
# COMPACT_ATOMS: atom_id res chain seq x y z
N MET A 1 88.11 17.41 36.22
CA MET A 1 87.24 18.38 35.53
C MET A 1 86.48 17.61 34.45
N GLU A 2 85.61 16.66 34.79
CA GLU A 2 85.02 15.72 33.81
C GLU A 2 83.60 15.21 34.17
N LEU A 3 82.92 15.79 35.17
CA LEU A 3 81.60 15.32 35.61
C LEU A 3 80.42 16.22 35.16
N GLU A 4 80.69 17.40 34.59
CA GLU A 4 79.63 18.34 34.19
C GLU A 4 79.17 18.21 32.71
N THR A 5 79.95 17.54 31.86
CA THR A 5 79.64 17.40 30.43
C THR A 5 78.75 16.21 30.08
N THR A 6 78.65 15.19 30.93
CA THR A 6 77.82 13.99 30.70
C THR A 6 76.35 14.18 31.09
N SER A 7 76.03 15.09 32.02
CA SER A 7 74.64 15.37 32.44
C SER A 7 73.84 16.17 31.39
N ALA A 8 74.50 17.03 30.62
CA ALA A 8 73.86 17.87 29.60
C ALA A 8 73.37 17.08 28.36
N LEU A 9 74.06 16.00 27.99
CA LEU A 9 73.72 15.16 26.83
C LEU A 9 72.50 14.25 27.08
N ILE A 10 72.31 13.79 28.33
CA ILE A 10 71.15 12.95 28.71
C ILE A 10 69.87 13.81 28.82
N ALA A 11 69.97 15.06 29.30
CA ALA A 11 68.84 15.99 29.36
C ALA A 11 68.36 16.43 27.95
N ALA A 12 69.28 16.59 26.99
CA ALA A 12 68.94 16.91 25.60
C ALA A 12 68.26 15.73 24.87
N GLY A 13 68.61 14.48 25.18
CA GLY A 13 67.98 13.28 24.62
C GLY A 13 66.55 13.03 25.14
N ALA A 14 66.29 13.32 26.42
CA ALA A 14 64.97 13.18 27.01
C ALA A 14 63.95 14.23 26.51
N GLY A 15 64.40 15.47 26.23
CA GLY A 15 63.56 16.54 25.70
C GLY A 15 63.07 16.30 24.26
N LEU A 16 63.92 15.73 23.40
CA LEU A 16 63.56 15.39 22.01
C LEU A 16 62.59 14.20 21.93
N GLY A 17 62.73 13.20 22.81
CA GLY A 17 61.78 12.08 22.91
C GLY A 17 60.40 12.51 23.40
N GLY A 18 60.33 13.38 24.41
CA GLY A 18 59.06 13.90 24.94
C GLY A 18 58.29 14.77 23.93
N ALA A 19 59.00 15.61 23.16
CA ALA A 19 58.40 16.45 22.12
C ALA A 19 57.82 15.62 20.95
N PHE A 20 58.49 14.53 20.56
CA PHE A 20 58.02 13.67 19.47
C PHE A 20 56.75 12.89 19.86
N VAL A 21 56.71 12.35 21.08
CA VAL A 21 55.53 11.65 21.62
C VAL A 21 54.36 12.61 21.85
N GLY A 22 54.63 13.81 22.36
CA GLY A 22 53.60 14.87 22.52
C GLY A 22 53.01 15.33 21.19
N GLY A 23 53.84 15.49 20.16
CA GLY A 23 53.39 15.83 18.80
C GLY A 23 52.50 14.76 18.17
N LEU A 24 52.88 13.48 18.30
CA LEU A 24 52.07 12.35 17.83
C LEU A 24 50.72 12.22 18.55
N MET A 25 50.70 12.42 19.87
CA MET A 25 49.46 12.44 20.67
C MET A 25 48.53 13.57 20.23
N THR A 26 49.08 14.74 19.92
CA THR A 26 48.30 15.91 19.47
C THR A 26 47.67 15.66 18.09
N ILE A 27 48.42 15.04 17.15
CA ILE A 27 47.90 14.65 15.84
C ILE A 27 46.81 13.58 15.98
N PHE A 28 47.00 12.57 16.83
CA PHE A 28 45.97 11.55 17.08
C PHE A 28 44.70 12.14 17.70
N ALA A 29 44.86 13.01 18.71
CA ALA A 29 43.74 13.68 19.38
C ALA A 29 42.95 14.54 18.40
N THR A 30 43.63 15.37 17.60
CA THR A 30 42.99 16.21 16.57
C THR A 30 42.31 15.37 15.48
N THR A 31 42.90 14.25 15.05
CA THR A 31 42.29 13.36 14.05
C THR A 31 41.06 12.64 14.62
N MET A 32 41.09 12.21 15.88
CA MET A 32 39.91 11.63 16.55
C MET A 32 38.81 12.66 16.76
N GLN A 33 39.17 13.89 17.12
CA GLN A 33 38.24 14.98 17.33
C GLN A 33 37.55 15.40 16.02
N GLN A 34 38.29 15.51 14.92
CA GLN A 34 37.74 15.74 13.58
C GLN A 34 36.83 14.60 13.09
N ARG A 35 37.16 13.34 13.38
CA ARG A 35 36.30 12.19 13.06
C ARG A 35 35.02 12.19 13.89
N SER A 36 35.12 12.54 15.16
CA SER A 36 33.99 12.69 16.08
C SER A 36 33.04 13.80 15.61
N GLU A 37 33.58 14.96 15.27
CA GLU A 37 32.81 16.11 14.76
C GLU A 37 32.10 15.78 13.46
N ARG A 38 32.81 15.19 12.47
CA ARG A 38 32.19 14.73 11.22
C ARG A 38 31.11 13.68 11.43
N LYS A 39 31.30 12.74 12.38
CA LYS A 39 30.26 11.74 12.69
C LYS A 39 29.03 12.38 13.32
N SER A 40 29.23 13.32 14.26
CA SER A 40 28.12 14.07 14.85
C SER A 40 27.39 14.93 13.83
N GLU A 41 28.10 15.49 12.85
CA GLU A 41 27.51 16.28 11.76
C GLU A 41 26.66 15.40 10.84
N LEU A 42 27.20 14.26 10.39
CA LEU A 42 26.45 13.26 9.60
C LEU A 42 25.22 12.72 10.33
N ASP A 43 25.31 12.46 11.64
CA ASP A 43 24.17 12.00 12.43
C ASP A 43 23.10 13.10 12.58
N ARG A 44 23.49 14.38 12.65
CA ARG A 44 22.55 15.51 12.63
C ARG A 44 21.88 15.67 11.26
N GLU A 45 22.64 15.56 10.18
CA GLU A 45 22.10 15.61 8.80
C GLU A 45 21.10 14.48 8.56
N ARG A 46 21.42 13.25 8.97
CA ARG A 46 20.51 12.10 8.87
C ARG A 46 19.21 12.32 9.63
N ARG A 47 19.28 12.86 10.85
CA ARG A 47 18.08 13.20 11.65
C ARG A 47 17.27 14.30 10.99
N ALA A 48 17.91 15.33 10.45
CA ALA A 48 17.23 16.39 9.72
C ALA A 48 16.55 15.87 8.45
N ASP A 49 17.19 14.98 7.69
CA ASP A 49 16.62 14.35 6.52
C ASP A 49 15.44 13.42 6.85
N GLN A 50 15.56 12.65 7.94
CA GLN A 50 14.44 11.83 8.43
C GLN A 50 13.25 12.71 8.85
N ALA A 51 13.50 13.81 9.57
CA ALA A 51 12.46 14.75 9.96
C ALA A 51 11.80 15.41 8.74
N ARG A 52 12.58 15.77 7.71
CA ARG A 52 12.05 16.31 6.44
C ARG A 52 11.18 15.29 5.71
N LYS A 53 11.63 14.04 5.59
CA LYS A 53 10.85 12.97 4.95
C LYS A 53 9.57 12.65 5.72
N ALA A 54 9.62 12.62 7.05
CA ALA A 54 8.46 12.41 7.89
C ALA A 54 7.40 13.50 7.68
N ARG A 55 7.82 14.77 7.69
CA ARG A 55 6.92 15.91 7.40
C ARG A 55 6.31 15.82 6.00
N ALA A 56 7.12 15.58 4.97
CA ALA A 56 6.62 15.44 3.60
C ALA A 56 5.62 14.28 3.44
N THR A 57 5.79 13.21 4.21
CA THR A 57 4.85 12.07 4.22
C THR A 57 3.55 12.44 4.91
N GLU A 58 3.62 13.17 6.03
CA GLU A 58 2.45 13.67 6.75
C GLU A 58 1.66 14.68 5.90
N ASP A 59 2.35 15.64 5.27
CA ASP A 59 1.75 16.63 4.39
C ASP A 59 1.02 15.94 3.23
N ARG A 60 1.66 14.94 2.58
CA ARG A 60 1.04 14.18 1.51
C ARG A 60 -0.20 13.39 1.98
N ALA A 61 -0.16 12.85 3.19
CA ALA A 61 -1.30 12.15 3.77
C ALA A 61 -2.48 13.10 4.04
N ARG A 62 -2.22 14.34 4.44
CA ARG A 62 -3.25 15.38 4.63
C ARG A 62 -3.88 15.80 3.31
N GLU A 63 -3.07 16.04 2.29
CA GLU A 63 -3.55 16.32 0.93
C GLU A 63 -4.40 15.17 0.38
N ALA A 64 -3.97 13.92 0.62
CA ALA A 64 -4.74 12.73 0.22
C ALA A 64 -6.08 12.63 0.96
N ALA A 65 -6.10 12.95 2.26
CA ALA A 65 -7.32 12.96 3.06
C ALA A 65 -8.31 14.00 2.53
N GLU A 66 -7.87 15.24 2.30
CA GLU A 66 -8.72 16.29 1.71
C GLU A 66 -9.24 15.88 0.32
N SER A 67 -8.36 15.31 -0.51
CA SER A 67 -8.74 14.82 -1.85
C SER A 67 -9.82 13.73 -1.76
N CYS A 68 -9.65 12.73 -0.88
CA CYS A 68 -10.66 11.72 -0.64
C CYS A 68 -12.00 12.33 -0.18
N ASP A 69 -11.99 13.24 0.79
CA ASP A 69 -13.22 13.87 1.29
C ASP A 69 -13.98 14.61 0.17
N VAL A 70 -13.27 15.39 -0.65
CA VAL A 70 -13.83 16.10 -1.81
C VAL A 70 -14.41 15.12 -2.83
N ILE A 71 -13.73 14.01 -3.10
CA ILE A 71 -14.20 13.00 -4.07
C ILE A 71 -15.52 12.39 -3.60
N PHE A 72 -15.60 11.94 -2.35
CA PHE A 72 -16.82 11.31 -1.82
C PHE A 72 -17.98 12.31 -1.70
N ALA A 73 -17.70 13.55 -1.28
CA ALA A 73 -18.69 14.63 -1.27
C ALA A 73 -19.22 14.91 -2.69
N GLY A 74 -18.32 15.00 -3.66
CA GLY A 74 -18.67 15.23 -5.07
C GLY A 74 -19.53 14.11 -5.66
N VAL A 75 -19.20 12.86 -5.38
CA VAL A 75 -20.01 11.70 -5.80
C VAL A 75 -21.40 11.75 -5.17
N TYR A 76 -21.49 11.99 -3.85
CA TYR A 76 -22.78 12.12 -3.17
C TYR A 76 -23.63 13.24 -3.77
N ASP A 77 -23.05 14.42 -4.00
CA ASP A 77 -23.75 15.54 -4.61
C ASP A 77 -24.22 15.24 -6.03
N HIS A 78 -23.42 14.54 -6.84
CA HIS A 78 -23.81 14.17 -8.20
C HIS A 78 -25.00 13.21 -8.20
N LEU A 79 -24.96 12.20 -7.33
CA LEU A 79 -26.02 11.19 -7.21
C LEU A 79 -27.29 11.77 -6.57
N ARG A 80 -27.17 12.70 -5.63
CA ARG A 80 -28.32 13.41 -5.05
C ARG A 80 -29.08 14.22 -6.10
N ASN A 81 -28.39 14.73 -7.11
CA ASN A 81 -28.97 15.49 -8.22
C ASN A 81 -29.19 14.64 -9.48
N LYS A 82 -29.36 13.31 -9.32
CA LYS A 82 -29.54 12.35 -10.40
C LYS A 82 -30.71 12.73 -11.33
N PRO A 83 -30.52 12.71 -12.66
CA PRO A 83 -31.61 12.86 -13.63
C PRO A 83 -32.70 11.80 -13.47
N GLN A 84 -33.96 12.13 -13.77
CA GLN A 84 -35.08 11.19 -13.61
C GLN A 84 -34.98 9.94 -14.50
N ASP A 85 -34.30 10.04 -15.63
CA ASP A 85 -34.10 8.99 -16.64
C ASP A 85 -32.74 8.27 -16.48
N ALA A 86 -31.96 8.60 -15.46
CA ALA A 86 -30.64 8.01 -15.28
C ALA A 86 -30.71 6.55 -14.83
N ASP A 87 -29.95 5.71 -15.51
CA ASP A 87 -29.86 4.27 -15.31
C ASP A 87 -28.55 3.87 -14.60
N ALA A 88 -28.30 2.57 -14.52
CA ALA A 88 -27.08 2.03 -13.93
C ALA A 88 -25.82 2.42 -14.73
N ALA A 89 -25.91 2.57 -16.07
CA ALA A 89 -24.76 2.96 -16.89
C ALA A 89 -24.34 4.41 -16.59
N TRP A 90 -25.31 5.31 -16.40
CA TRP A 90 -25.06 6.66 -15.91
C TRP A 90 -24.39 6.65 -14.54
N PHE A 91 -24.87 5.83 -13.61
CA PHE A 91 -24.27 5.70 -12.27
C PHE A 91 -22.78 5.31 -12.35
N TYR A 92 -22.45 4.26 -13.09
CA TYR A 92 -21.05 3.80 -13.22
C TYR A 92 -20.16 4.80 -13.93
N HIS A 93 -20.70 5.58 -14.86
CA HIS A 93 -19.98 6.69 -15.48
C HIS A 93 -19.62 7.77 -14.46
N VAL A 94 -20.57 8.15 -13.60
CA VAL A 94 -20.37 9.16 -12.56
C VAL A 94 -19.33 8.73 -11.53
N ILE A 95 -19.38 7.48 -11.06
CA ILE A 95 -18.47 7.04 -10.00
C ILE A 95 -17.12 6.55 -10.52
N GLY A 96 -16.99 6.18 -11.80
CA GLY A 96 -15.81 5.51 -12.35
C GLY A 96 -14.49 6.24 -12.09
N ASP A 97 -14.38 7.47 -12.61
CA ASP A 97 -13.16 8.28 -12.48
C ASP A 97 -12.89 8.65 -11.01
N SER A 98 -13.94 9.01 -10.27
CA SER A 98 -13.88 9.31 -8.84
C SER A 98 -13.34 8.14 -8.03
N MET A 99 -13.79 6.91 -8.30
CA MET A 99 -13.34 5.71 -7.59
C MET A 99 -11.89 5.33 -7.94
N GLN A 100 -11.43 5.64 -9.16
CA GLN A 100 -10.03 5.48 -9.53
C GLN A 100 -9.15 6.50 -8.81
N GLN A 101 -9.57 7.76 -8.77
CA GLN A 101 -8.85 8.82 -8.07
C GLN A 101 -8.77 8.52 -6.57
N ALA A 102 -9.89 8.15 -5.93
CA ALA A 102 -9.91 7.75 -4.52
C ALA A 102 -8.95 6.58 -4.23
N SER A 103 -8.86 5.60 -5.16
CA SER A 103 -7.88 4.49 -5.06
C SER A 103 -6.44 4.96 -5.04
N SER A 104 -6.13 6.00 -5.82
CA SER A 104 -4.77 6.50 -5.97
C SER A 104 -4.35 7.36 -4.78
N GLU A 105 -5.32 8.04 -4.15
CA GLU A 105 -5.08 8.88 -2.98
C GLU A 105 -4.98 8.05 -1.69
N CYS A 106 -5.81 7.01 -1.55
CA CYS A 106 -5.88 6.22 -0.31
C CYS A 106 -4.55 5.52 0.05
N VAL A 107 -3.65 5.32 -0.91
CA VAL A 107 -2.32 4.70 -0.69
C VAL A 107 -1.42 5.53 0.21
N PHE A 108 -1.66 6.84 0.31
CA PHE A 108 -0.92 7.77 1.16
C PHE A 108 -1.52 7.88 2.57
N LEU A 109 -2.74 7.35 2.77
CA LEU A 109 -3.41 7.38 4.07
C LEU A 109 -2.85 6.30 5.02
N PRO A 110 -2.93 6.54 6.35
CA PRO A 110 -2.75 5.50 7.36
C PRO A 110 -3.67 4.29 7.12
N SER A 111 -3.27 3.10 7.59
CA SER A 111 -3.98 1.84 7.35
C SER A 111 -5.47 1.92 7.67
N ASP A 112 -5.80 2.50 8.82
CA ASP A 112 -7.17 2.48 9.33
C ASP A 112 -8.07 3.42 8.52
N LEU A 113 -7.54 4.58 8.09
CA LEU A 113 -8.24 5.49 7.18
C LEU A 113 -8.36 4.93 5.77
N ARG A 114 -7.29 4.30 5.27
CA ARG A 114 -7.32 3.61 3.99
C ARG A 114 -8.41 2.56 3.96
N GLN A 115 -8.55 1.78 5.03
CA GLN A 115 -9.62 0.80 5.15
C GLN A 115 -11.01 1.47 5.05
N ARG A 116 -11.23 2.62 5.71
CA ARG A 116 -12.52 3.36 5.60
C ARG A 116 -12.82 3.79 4.17
N VAL A 117 -11.81 4.29 3.47
CA VAL A 117 -11.94 4.68 2.07
C VAL A 117 -12.26 3.45 1.20
N GLU A 118 -11.56 2.33 1.38
CA GLU A 118 -11.84 1.11 0.61
C GLU A 118 -13.24 0.53 0.88
N GLU A 119 -13.67 0.52 2.15
CA GLU A 119 -15.03 0.13 2.54
C GLU A 119 -16.08 1.01 1.82
N ALA A 120 -15.91 2.33 1.84
CA ALA A 120 -16.81 3.26 1.17
C ALA A 120 -16.80 3.11 -0.36
N ARG A 121 -15.64 2.82 -0.96
CA ARG A 121 -15.56 2.49 -2.40
C ARG A 121 -16.32 1.22 -2.74
N SER A 122 -16.24 0.20 -1.88
CA SER A 122 -16.99 -1.04 -2.04
C SER A 122 -18.49 -0.79 -2.01
N ILE A 123 -18.96 0.02 -1.05
CA ILE A 123 -20.36 0.44 -0.96
C ILE A 123 -20.83 1.12 -2.25
N LEU A 124 -20.04 2.07 -2.77
CA LEU A 124 -20.39 2.81 -3.99
C LEU A 124 -20.38 1.92 -5.23
N ARG A 125 -19.40 1.03 -5.38
CA ARG A 125 -19.30 0.12 -6.53
C ARG A 125 -20.52 -0.79 -6.65
N GLU A 126 -21.02 -1.25 -5.51
CA GLU A 126 -22.19 -2.14 -5.43
C GLU A 126 -23.51 -1.38 -5.31
N GLY A 127 -23.50 -0.04 -5.31
CA GLY A 127 -24.68 0.80 -5.07
C GLY A 127 -25.96 0.38 -5.83
N PRO A 128 -25.90 0.12 -7.16
CA PRO A 128 -27.06 -0.33 -7.93
C PRO A 128 -27.57 -1.72 -7.52
N SER A 129 -26.66 -2.67 -7.24
CA SER A 129 -27.02 -4.03 -6.77
C SER A 129 -27.63 -3.99 -5.38
N LEU A 130 -27.06 -3.17 -4.48
CA LEU A 130 -27.59 -2.92 -3.15
C LEU A 130 -29.00 -2.36 -3.21
N ALA A 131 -29.28 -1.45 -4.15
CA ALA A 131 -30.61 -0.88 -4.33
C ALA A 131 -31.67 -1.88 -4.84
N GLN A 132 -31.24 -2.86 -5.64
CA GLN A 132 -32.12 -3.88 -6.22
C GLN A 132 -32.40 -5.04 -5.26
N GLU A 133 -31.39 -5.50 -4.53
CA GLU A 133 -31.46 -6.74 -3.72
C GLU A 133 -31.81 -6.50 -2.25
N HIS A 134 -31.48 -5.31 -1.71
CA HIS A 134 -31.53 -5.07 -0.27
C HIS A 134 -32.06 -3.66 0.12
N TYR A 135 -32.78 -3.61 1.24
CA TYR A 135 -33.13 -2.38 1.99
C TYR A 135 -34.11 -1.36 1.37
N ALA A 136 -34.64 -1.52 0.16
CA ALA A 136 -35.23 -0.37 -0.56
C ALA A 136 -34.26 0.83 -0.59
N ALA A 137 -32.96 0.54 -0.49
CA ALA A 137 -31.90 1.52 -0.51
C ALA A 137 -31.88 2.16 -1.89
N SER A 138 -31.71 3.47 -1.94
CA SER A 138 -31.39 4.12 -3.20
C SER A 138 -29.87 4.15 -3.38
N GLU A 139 -29.40 4.25 -4.62
CA GLU A 139 -28.00 4.59 -4.93
C GLU A 139 -27.54 5.84 -4.16
N ILE A 140 -28.46 6.77 -3.91
CA ILE A 140 -28.23 7.99 -3.12
C ILE A 140 -27.98 7.64 -1.64
N SER A 141 -28.73 6.70 -1.07
CA SER A 141 -28.53 6.22 0.29
C SER A 141 -27.16 5.56 0.46
N ALA A 142 -26.75 4.72 -0.50
CA ALA A 142 -25.42 4.11 -0.50
C ALA A 142 -24.31 5.18 -0.56
N ALA A 143 -24.49 6.20 -1.41
CA ALA A 143 -23.54 7.30 -1.54
C ALA A 143 -23.46 8.18 -0.30
N HIS A 144 -24.58 8.45 0.35
CA HIS A 144 -24.62 9.18 1.61
C HIS A 144 -23.86 8.44 2.71
N VAL A 145 -24.11 7.13 2.87
CA VAL A 145 -23.43 6.30 3.87
C VAL A 145 -21.92 6.23 3.59
N ALA A 146 -21.53 6.04 2.32
CA ALA A 146 -20.13 6.03 1.92
C ALA A 146 -19.43 7.37 2.21
N TYR A 147 -20.11 8.49 1.93
CA TYR A 147 -19.61 9.83 2.23
C TYR A 147 -19.44 10.04 3.73
N GLU A 148 -20.48 9.84 4.55
CA GLU A 148 -20.39 10.06 6.00
C GLU A 148 -19.32 9.17 6.65
N HIS A 149 -19.22 7.90 6.24
CA HIS A 149 -18.23 6.96 6.77
C HIS A 149 -16.78 7.42 6.55
N VAL A 150 -16.51 8.07 5.42
CA VAL A 150 -15.18 8.62 5.10
C VAL A 150 -15.01 10.00 5.72
N HIS A 151 -15.98 10.89 5.56
CA HIS A 151 -15.95 12.26 6.04
C HIS A 151 -15.67 12.32 7.54
N ASP A 152 -16.42 11.57 8.35
CA ASP A 152 -16.27 11.56 9.81
C ASP A 152 -14.89 11.04 10.24
N ALA A 153 -14.40 10.01 9.55
CA ALA A 153 -13.08 9.42 9.83
C ALA A 153 -11.95 10.40 9.51
N LEU A 154 -12.00 11.06 8.35
CA LEU A 154 -10.99 12.04 7.93
C LEU A 154 -11.08 13.33 8.75
N ALA A 155 -12.28 13.77 9.11
CA ALA A 155 -12.50 14.93 9.97
C ALA A 155 -11.99 14.70 11.41
N ALA A 156 -12.11 13.48 11.93
CA ALA A 156 -11.53 13.12 13.22
C ALA A 156 -9.99 13.06 13.13
N TRP A 157 -9.45 12.38 12.12
CA TRP A 157 -8.01 12.24 11.95
C TRP A 157 -7.28 13.57 11.73
N SER A 158 -7.84 14.47 10.92
CA SER A 158 -7.27 15.81 10.68
C SER A 158 -7.19 16.69 11.94
N LYS A 159 -7.95 16.35 12.98
CA LYS A 159 -7.95 17.01 14.29
C LYS A 159 -7.16 16.24 15.35
N ASP A 160 -6.39 15.23 14.94
CA ASP A 160 -5.67 14.30 15.82
C ASP A 160 -6.60 13.62 16.87
N LEU A 161 -7.86 13.39 16.50
CA LEU A 161 -8.84 12.71 17.34
C LEU A 161 -8.85 11.19 17.05
N PRO A 162 -9.25 10.36 18.04
CA PRO A 162 -9.51 8.95 17.78
C PRO A 162 -10.53 8.77 16.66
N LEU A 163 -10.30 7.78 15.79
CA LEU A 163 -11.24 7.46 14.73
C LEU A 163 -12.58 7.04 15.32
N PRO A 164 -13.70 7.57 14.82
CA PRO A 164 -15.02 7.18 15.30
C PRO A 164 -15.28 5.70 15.01
N PRO A 165 -16.06 5.01 15.85
CA PRO A 165 -16.54 3.68 15.52
C PRO A 165 -17.32 3.71 14.21
N ARG A 166 -17.39 2.57 13.51
CA ARG A 166 -18.27 2.41 12.34
C ARG A 166 -19.71 2.58 12.81
N SER A 167 -20.51 3.33 12.07
CA SER A 167 -21.96 3.33 12.31
C SER A 167 -22.54 1.95 11.98
N GLU A 168 -23.62 1.57 12.65
CA GLU A 168 -24.30 0.29 12.38
C GLU A 168 -24.72 0.21 10.90
N ILE A 169 -25.22 1.32 10.36
CA ILE A 169 -25.61 1.44 8.95
C ILE A 169 -24.40 1.22 8.03
N ALA A 170 -23.25 1.86 8.30
CA ALA A 170 -22.05 1.64 7.49
C ALA A 170 -21.62 0.17 7.51
N CYS A 171 -21.66 -0.49 8.67
CA CYS A 171 -21.37 -1.93 8.78
C CYS A 171 -22.33 -2.78 7.95
N GLU A 172 -23.63 -2.49 7.97
CA GLU A 172 -24.63 -3.21 7.18
C GLU A 172 -24.38 -3.06 5.67
N TYR A 173 -24.04 -1.86 5.22
CA TYR A 173 -23.72 -1.58 3.82
C TYR A 173 -22.42 -2.24 3.37
N VAL A 174 -21.38 -2.25 4.20
CA VAL A 174 -20.13 -2.98 3.92
C VAL A 174 -20.42 -4.47 3.76
N LEU A 175 -21.12 -5.08 4.72
CA LEU A 175 -21.46 -6.50 4.65
C LEU A 175 -22.35 -6.84 3.44
N ALA A 176 -23.28 -5.95 3.08
CA ALA A 176 -24.11 -6.15 1.91
C ALA A 176 -23.29 -6.06 0.61
N ALA A 177 -22.34 -5.12 0.51
CA ALA A 177 -21.44 -5.01 -0.63
C ALA A 177 -20.54 -6.25 -0.77
N GLU A 178 -19.98 -6.74 0.34
CA GLU A 178 -19.18 -7.98 0.36
C GLU A 178 -19.99 -9.18 -0.13
N ARG A 179 -21.25 -9.30 0.29
CA ARG A 179 -22.15 -10.36 -0.20
C ARG A 179 -22.42 -10.23 -1.70
N SER A 180 -22.70 -9.02 -2.19
CA SER A 180 -22.91 -8.75 -3.62
C SER A 180 -21.71 -9.20 -4.45
N ILE A 181 -20.50 -8.81 -4.03
CA ILE A 181 -19.24 -9.20 -4.68
C ILE A 181 -19.04 -10.71 -4.66
N SER A 182 -19.29 -11.36 -3.52
CA SER A 182 -19.17 -12.82 -3.39
C SER A 182 -20.13 -13.54 -4.33
N ASN A 183 -21.40 -13.13 -4.37
CA ASN A 183 -22.42 -13.70 -5.25
C ASN A 183 -22.02 -13.55 -6.73
N PHE A 184 -21.50 -12.38 -7.11
CA PHE A 184 -21.03 -12.13 -8.46
C PHE A 184 -19.84 -13.03 -8.82
N ASN A 185 -18.86 -13.18 -7.92
CA ASN A 185 -17.72 -14.06 -8.14
C ASN A 185 -18.15 -15.53 -8.26
N ASP A 186 -19.05 -16.01 -7.41
CA ASP A 186 -19.56 -17.39 -7.47
C ASP A 186 -20.29 -17.65 -8.80
N MET A 187 -21.08 -16.68 -9.27
CA MET A 187 -21.74 -16.76 -10.58
C MET A 187 -20.73 -16.74 -11.74
N TYR A 188 -19.71 -15.89 -11.65
CA TYR A 188 -18.66 -15.78 -12.65
C TYR A 188 -17.81 -17.05 -12.72
N GLU A 189 -17.41 -17.62 -11.58
CA GLU A 189 -16.68 -18.88 -11.54
C GLU A 189 -17.52 -20.04 -12.08
N ALA A 190 -18.82 -20.08 -11.76
CA ALA A 190 -19.73 -21.08 -12.29
C ALA A 190 -19.90 -20.96 -13.81
N SER A 191 -19.99 -19.75 -14.36
CA SER A 191 -20.15 -19.53 -15.81
C SER A 191 -18.84 -19.78 -16.56
N LEU A 192 -17.72 -19.25 -16.08
CA LEU A 192 -16.40 -19.44 -16.69
C LEU A 192 -15.96 -20.90 -16.63
N GLY A 193 -16.27 -21.60 -15.53
CA GLY A 193 -16.03 -23.04 -15.39
C GLY A 193 -16.81 -23.85 -16.43
N GLN A 194 -18.06 -23.48 -16.69
CA GLN A 194 -18.87 -24.11 -17.75
C GLN A 194 -18.34 -23.83 -19.15
N GLU A 195 -17.96 -22.58 -19.45
CA GLU A 195 -17.38 -22.21 -20.75
C GLU A 195 -16.06 -22.93 -21.01
N LEU A 196 -15.14 -22.95 -20.04
CA LEU A 196 -13.87 -23.66 -20.15
C LEU A 196 -14.06 -25.17 -20.30
N ASP A 197 -15.06 -25.77 -19.66
CA ASP A 197 -15.40 -27.18 -19.82
C ASP A 197 -16.03 -27.49 -21.18
N ILE A 198 -16.76 -26.55 -21.78
CA ILE A 198 -17.25 -26.65 -23.16
C ILE A 198 -16.06 -26.57 -24.12
N GLU A 199 -15.22 -25.54 -24.02
CA GLU A 199 -14.04 -25.36 -24.87
C GLU A 199 -13.06 -26.54 -24.77
N ARG A 200 -12.84 -27.06 -23.56
CA ARG A 200 -11.99 -28.24 -23.33
C ARG A 200 -12.58 -29.50 -23.97
N ARG A 201 -13.91 -29.70 -23.89
CA ARG A 201 -14.59 -30.82 -24.57
C ARG A 201 -14.48 -30.69 -26.09
N GLU A 202 -14.72 -29.51 -26.63
CA GLU A 202 -14.60 -29.24 -28.06
C GLU A 202 -13.17 -29.38 -28.56
N TRP A 203 -12.19 -28.88 -27.82
CA TRP A 203 -10.78 -29.07 -28.13
C TRP A 203 -10.39 -30.54 -28.10
N ARG A 204 -10.80 -31.30 -27.08
CA ARG A 204 -10.55 -32.76 -27.02
C ARG A 204 -11.20 -33.51 -28.17
N ALA A 205 -12.42 -33.12 -28.57
CA ALA A 205 -13.10 -33.71 -29.71
C ALA A 205 -12.36 -33.41 -31.03
N ARG A 206 -11.93 -32.17 -31.25
CA ARG A 206 -11.14 -31.75 -32.44
C ARG A 206 -9.77 -32.41 -32.50
N ASN A 207 -9.17 -32.71 -31.36
CA ASN A 207 -7.84 -33.31 -31.26
C ASN A 207 -7.88 -34.79 -30.89
N ALA A 208 -9.03 -35.46 -31.04
CA ALA A 208 -9.25 -36.83 -30.56
C ALA A 208 -8.34 -37.86 -31.24
N GLU A 209 -7.88 -37.60 -32.47
CA GLU A 209 -6.94 -38.47 -33.18
C GLU A 209 -5.50 -38.30 -32.67
N ALA A 210 -5.02 -37.05 -32.55
CA ALA A 210 -3.72 -36.75 -31.95
C ALA A 210 -3.61 -37.22 -30.49
N LEU A 211 -4.67 -37.09 -29.70
CA LEU A 211 -4.73 -37.61 -28.32
C LEU A 211 -4.70 -39.15 -28.27
N ARG A 212 -5.29 -39.83 -29.27
CA ARG A 212 -5.22 -41.30 -29.39
C ARG A 212 -3.81 -41.78 -29.76
N GLU A 213 -3.10 -41.06 -30.63
CA GLU A 213 -1.71 -41.38 -30.97
C GLU A 213 -0.77 -41.19 -29.77
N ILE A 214 -0.99 -40.15 -28.96
CA ILE A 214 -0.22 -39.90 -27.72
C ILE A 214 -0.52 -40.99 -26.67
N GLY A 215 -1.79 -41.35 -26.48
CA GLY A 215 -2.20 -42.43 -25.57
C GLY A 215 -1.74 -43.83 -26.03
N GLY A 216 -1.65 -44.06 -27.33
CA GLY A 216 -1.10 -45.28 -27.92
C GLY A 216 0.42 -45.37 -27.79
N ARG A 217 1.14 -44.24 -27.87
CA ARG A 217 2.60 -44.19 -27.63
C ARG A 217 2.98 -44.44 -26.17
N THR A 218 2.21 -43.89 -25.23
CA THR A 218 2.47 -44.12 -23.79
C THR A 218 2.20 -45.58 -23.37
N ALA A 219 1.28 -46.29 -24.04
CA ALA A 219 1.05 -47.72 -23.81
C ALA A 219 2.12 -48.64 -24.44
N LEU A 220 2.88 -48.16 -25.44
CA LEU A 220 3.92 -48.93 -26.13
C LEU A 220 5.32 -48.81 -25.47
N ASP A 221 5.53 -47.83 -24.59
CA ASP A 221 6.79 -47.66 -23.84
C ASP A 221 6.86 -48.53 -22.56
N ASP A 222 5.74 -49.11 -22.11
CA ASP A 222 5.69 -50.04 -20.96
C ASP A 222 5.98 -51.52 -21.32
N GLU A 223 6.19 -51.84 -22.61
CA GLU A 223 6.50 -53.21 -23.09
C GLU A 223 7.96 -53.39 -23.56
N GLN A 224 8.94 -52.70 -22.98
CA GLN A 224 10.34 -53.15 -23.10
C GLN A 224 10.73 -54.04 -21.91
N PRO A 225 10.99 -55.36 -22.12
CA PRO A 225 11.49 -56.20 -21.04
C PRO A 225 12.89 -55.74 -20.62
N PRO A 226 13.24 -55.85 -19.33
CA PRO A 226 14.52 -55.39 -18.82
C PRO A 226 15.65 -56.15 -19.53
N ARG A 227 16.61 -55.41 -20.08
CA ARG A 227 17.84 -55.98 -20.63
C ARG A 227 18.63 -56.61 -19.49
N GLY A 228 18.68 -57.94 -19.46
CA GLY A 228 19.61 -58.71 -18.63
C GLY A 228 21.04 -58.67 -19.16
#